data_AF-A0A484FRR4-F1
#
_entry.id   AF-A0A484FRR4-F1
#
_cell.length_a   1.000
_cell.length_b   1.000
_cell.length_c   1.000
_cell.angle_alpha   90.00
_cell.angle_beta   90.00
_cell.angle_gamma   90.00
#
_symmetry.space_group_name_H-M   'P 1'
#
loop_
_entity.id
_entity.type
_entity.pdbx_description
1 polymer ?
#
loop_
_entity_poly.entity_id
_entity_poly.type
_entity_poly.pdbx_seq_one_letter_code
_entity_poly.pdbx_strand_id
1 'polypeptide(L)'
;MPNPRVELSAAKQHLDGERVSSARSIYAVITRQTARGYDSSESHRQLLRNSIVNTAIMSSRGATYGSVANSAPVVNGDSHTHADEEQPLLGSSKPPSKSLRRKLTTDVQRDWADLVLLACYIITGLLDSSSISIWGSFVSMQTGNTVYIGLGLAAPTESTRWIKSLTSLASFCLGSFLFSRFHRLFSPKRRWVLCASFALQTLLCVAAAAVLTFGPQATGKDEIAWNVLVPIALIAFQSCGQAVVSRALRYNALTSVVLTSIYCDLFSDAELFAVRNAERNRRVGAPVLLLLGAVCGGLFAHSSVGIAGALWTAAVMKLAIVVAWFFWPGEPADEE
;
A
#
# COMPACT_ATOMS: atom_id res chain seq x y z
N MET A 1 -45.11 15.30 51.60
CA MET A 1 -44.16 14.52 50.78
C MET A 1 -44.43 14.82 49.32
N PRO A 2 -43.43 15.24 48.53
CA PRO A 2 -43.64 15.58 47.12
C PRO A 2 -43.90 14.34 46.26
N ASN A 3 -44.71 14.52 45.21
CA ASN A 3 -45.23 13.44 44.37
C ASN A 3 -44.16 12.96 43.36
N PRO A 4 -43.70 11.70 43.43
CA PRO A 4 -42.58 11.19 42.63
C PRO A 4 -42.83 11.19 41.11
N ARG A 5 -44.09 11.33 40.66
CA ARG A 5 -44.41 11.48 39.23
C ARG A 5 -44.05 12.86 38.67
N VAL A 6 -44.02 13.90 39.50
CA VAL A 6 -43.68 15.27 39.08
C VAL A 6 -42.17 15.42 38.91
N GLU A 7 -41.37 14.82 39.80
CA GLU A 7 -39.90 14.84 39.71
C GLU A 7 -39.37 14.07 38.50
N LEU A 8 -40.00 12.93 38.16
CA LEU A 8 -39.62 12.14 36.97
C LEU A 8 -39.90 12.90 35.67
N SER A 9 -40.99 13.67 35.62
CA SER A 9 -41.33 14.52 34.46
C SER A 9 -40.36 15.69 34.30
N ALA A 10 -39.96 16.32 35.40
CA ALA A 10 -38.99 17.41 35.41
C ALA A 10 -37.58 16.95 35.01
N ALA A 11 -37.14 15.79 35.51
CA ALA A 11 -35.86 15.19 35.13
C ALA A 11 -35.81 14.81 33.64
N LYS A 12 -36.92 14.31 33.09
CA LYS A 12 -37.03 13.98 31.66
C LYS A 12 -36.99 15.22 30.76
N GLN A 13 -37.70 16.29 31.14
CA GLN A 13 -37.62 17.58 30.44
C GLN A 13 -36.23 18.22 30.51
N HIS A 14 -35.53 18.09 31.64
CA HIS A 14 -34.17 18.59 31.79
C HIS A 14 -33.17 17.84 30.89
N LEU A 15 -33.25 16.51 30.86
CA LEU A 15 -32.42 15.65 30.00
C LEU A 15 -32.68 15.89 28.50
N ASP A 16 -33.93 16.10 28.10
CA ASP A 16 -34.27 16.42 26.71
C ASP A 16 -33.77 17.83 26.32
N GLY A 17 -33.80 18.79 27.25
CA GLY A 17 -33.22 20.13 27.07
C GLY A 17 -31.70 20.10 26.86
N GLU A 18 -30.97 19.31 27.66
CA GLU A 18 -29.52 19.15 27.51
C GLU A 18 -29.14 18.45 26.20
N ARG A 19 -29.91 17.43 25.78
CA ARG A 19 -29.69 16.76 24.49
C ARG A 19 -29.87 17.70 23.30
N VAL A 20 -30.90 18.55 23.33
CA VAL A 20 -31.15 19.55 22.26
C VAL A 20 -30.06 20.63 22.25
N SER A 21 -29.60 21.07 23.42
CA SER A 21 -28.49 22.03 23.54
C SER A 21 -27.18 21.46 22.98
N SER A 22 -26.86 20.21 23.33
CA SER A 22 -25.67 19.50 22.86
C SER A 22 -25.71 19.27 21.34
N ALA A 23 -26.86 18.87 20.79
CA ALA A 23 -27.06 18.74 19.35
C ALA A 23 -26.87 20.06 18.58
N ARG A 24 -27.36 21.19 19.12
CA ARG A 24 -27.14 22.52 18.55
C ARG A 24 -25.68 22.95 18.58
N SER A 25 -24.96 22.62 19.66
CA SER A 25 -23.52 22.90 19.79
C SER A 25 -22.71 22.11 18.75
N ILE A 26 -23.00 20.82 18.60
CA ILE A 26 -22.35 19.96 17.59
C ILE A 26 -22.62 20.49 16.16
N TYR A 27 -23.88 20.85 15.86
CA TYR A 27 -24.23 21.41 14.56
C TYR A 27 -23.52 22.74 14.28
N ALA A 28 -23.37 23.61 15.29
CA ALA A 28 -22.63 24.86 15.17
C ALA A 28 -21.13 24.65 14.94
N VAL A 29 -20.53 23.63 15.56
CA VAL A 29 -19.11 23.26 15.36
C VAL A 29 -18.91 22.71 13.95
N ILE A 30 -19.78 21.82 13.48
CA ILE A 30 -19.72 21.27 12.11
C ILE A 30 -19.87 22.39 11.08
N THR A 31 -20.85 23.29 11.25
CA THR A 31 -21.08 24.42 10.34
C THR A 31 -19.87 25.36 10.30
N ARG A 32 -19.22 25.64 11.45
CA ARG A 32 -18.00 26.45 11.50
C ARG A 32 -16.79 25.75 10.85
N GLN A 33 -16.67 24.43 10.97
CA GLN A 33 -15.58 23.68 10.32
C GLN A 33 -15.78 23.61 8.81
N THR A 34 -17.01 23.40 8.34
CA THR A 34 -17.34 23.40 6.90
C THR A 34 -17.12 24.79 6.28
N ALA A 35 -17.49 25.87 6.97
CA ALA A 35 -17.24 27.24 6.52
C ALA A 35 -15.73 27.55 6.40
N ARG A 36 -14.91 27.13 7.38
CA ARG A 36 -13.44 27.28 7.33
C ARG A 36 -12.79 26.45 6.22
N GLY A 37 -13.32 25.26 5.92
CA GLY A 37 -12.87 24.42 4.82
C GLY A 37 -13.18 25.01 3.44
N TYR A 38 -14.33 25.67 3.31
CA TYR A 38 -14.74 26.35 2.08
C TYR A 38 -13.86 27.58 1.78
N ASP A 39 -13.59 28.41 2.80
CA ASP A 39 -12.76 29.62 2.70
C ASP A 39 -11.28 29.31 2.38
N SER A 40 -10.78 28.20 2.92
CA SER A 40 -9.44 27.67 2.60
C SER A 40 -9.33 27.18 1.15
N SER A 41 -10.38 26.56 0.60
CA SER A 41 -10.43 26.11 -0.80
C SER A 41 -10.47 27.30 -1.78
N GLU A 42 -11.20 28.37 -1.45
CA GLU A 42 -11.30 29.55 -2.29
C GLU A 42 -9.98 30.34 -2.32
N SER A 43 -9.34 30.49 -1.15
CA SER A 43 -8.00 31.08 -1.02
C SER A 43 -6.94 30.31 -1.84
N HIS A 44 -7.00 28.97 -1.84
CA HIS A 44 -6.09 28.14 -2.62
C HIS A 44 -6.33 28.26 -4.14
N ARG A 45 -7.59 28.41 -4.57
CA ARG A 45 -7.96 28.65 -5.98
C ARG A 45 -7.54 30.06 -6.45
N GLN A 46 -7.61 31.06 -5.58
CA GLN A 46 -7.14 32.42 -5.86
C GLN A 46 -5.62 32.46 -6.08
N LEU A 47 -4.86 31.75 -5.24
CA LEU A 47 -3.40 31.61 -5.37
C LEU A 47 -3.00 30.90 -6.66
N LEU A 48 -3.72 29.84 -7.04
CA LEU A 48 -3.49 29.13 -8.29
C LEU A 48 -3.81 30.00 -9.52
N ARG A 49 -4.88 30.80 -9.48
CA ARG A 49 -5.19 31.77 -10.56
C ARG A 49 -4.10 32.83 -10.71
N ASN A 50 -3.61 33.40 -9.61
CA ASN A 50 -2.56 34.42 -9.64
C ASN A 50 -1.21 33.84 -10.14
N SER A 51 -0.92 32.57 -9.83
CA SER A 51 0.28 31.90 -10.35
C SER A 51 0.21 31.66 -11.86
N ILE A 52 -0.95 31.28 -12.40
CA ILE A 52 -1.14 31.00 -13.83
C ILE A 52 -1.05 32.30 -14.66
N VAL A 53 -1.57 33.42 -14.15
CA VAL A 53 -1.51 34.73 -14.82
C VAL A 53 -0.06 35.24 -14.90
N ASN A 54 0.74 35.08 -13.84
CA ASN A 54 2.14 35.51 -13.84
C ASN A 54 3.02 34.70 -14.79
N THR A 55 2.76 33.40 -14.97
CA THR A 55 3.49 32.55 -15.93
C THR A 55 3.13 32.87 -17.38
N ALA A 56 1.89 33.26 -17.66
CA ALA A 56 1.45 33.67 -19.00
C ALA A 56 2.06 35.00 -19.46
N ILE A 57 2.28 35.95 -18.53
CA ILE A 57 2.88 37.25 -18.85
C ILE A 57 4.39 37.12 -19.21
N MET A 58 5.08 36.15 -18.60
CA MET A 58 6.52 35.91 -18.81
C MET A 58 6.85 35.24 -20.16
N SER A 59 5.87 34.59 -20.82
CA SER A 59 6.07 33.91 -22.10
C SER A 59 5.86 34.81 -23.34
N SER A 60 5.48 36.08 -23.16
CA SER A 60 5.12 36.98 -24.28
C SER A 60 6.25 37.93 -24.75
N ARG A 61 7.46 37.82 -24.18
CA ARG A 61 8.60 38.68 -24.55
C ARG A 61 9.79 37.84 -25.00
N GLY A 62 9.93 37.64 -26.31
CA GLY A 62 11.20 37.15 -26.86
C GLY A 62 11.12 36.51 -28.25
N ALA A 63 10.70 37.26 -29.27
CA ALA A 63 11.03 36.90 -30.66
C ALA A 63 11.00 38.16 -31.54
N THR A 64 12.16 38.65 -32.02
CA THR A 64 12.36 39.06 -33.43
C THR A 64 13.80 39.50 -33.81
N TYR A 65 14.22 39.01 -34.99
CA TYR A 65 15.08 39.55 -36.07
C TYR A 65 16.61 39.75 -35.96
N GLY A 66 17.31 39.24 -36.98
CA GLY A 66 18.56 39.80 -37.52
C GLY A 66 19.40 38.82 -38.37
N SER A 67 19.27 38.88 -39.70
CA SER A 67 20.07 38.16 -40.71
C SER A 67 21.35 38.93 -41.10
N VAL A 68 22.48 38.27 -41.39
CA VAL A 68 23.43 38.69 -42.46
C VAL A 68 24.23 37.50 -43.00
N ALA A 69 24.41 37.48 -44.33
CA ALA A 69 25.14 36.50 -45.13
C ALA A 69 26.67 36.71 -45.14
N ASN A 70 27.44 35.66 -45.48
CA ASN A 70 28.57 35.77 -46.42
C ASN A 70 29.12 34.41 -46.92
N SER A 71 29.00 34.20 -48.24
CA SER A 71 30.03 33.90 -49.25
C SER A 71 31.12 32.82 -49.04
N ALA A 72 31.30 32.00 -50.09
CA ALA A 72 32.21 30.86 -50.30
C ALA A 72 33.71 31.27 -50.47
N PRO A 73 34.71 30.36 -50.72
CA PRO A 73 34.77 29.50 -51.93
C PRO A 73 35.39 28.07 -51.82
N VAL A 74 34.92 27.18 -52.71
CA VAL A 74 35.64 26.27 -53.65
C VAL A 74 36.76 25.35 -53.13
N VAL A 75 36.68 24.04 -53.44
CA VAL A 75 37.65 23.25 -54.26
C VAL A 75 37.08 21.84 -54.52
N ASN A 76 37.12 21.44 -55.80
CA ASN A 76 36.76 20.12 -56.35
C ASN A 76 37.82 19.05 -56.04
N GLY A 77 37.41 17.78 -56.03
CA GLY A 77 38.34 16.64 -56.13
C GLY A 77 37.63 15.29 -56.15
N ASP A 78 37.36 14.77 -57.34
CA ASP A 78 37.13 13.34 -57.59
C ASP A 78 38.38 12.53 -57.23
N SER A 79 38.23 11.37 -56.56
CA SER A 79 38.96 10.12 -56.88
C SER A 79 38.75 9.00 -55.85
N HIS A 80 38.32 7.84 -56.39
CA HIS A 80 38.82 6.48 -56.12
C HIS A 80 38.82 5.86 -54.71
N THR A 81 38.00 4.80 -54.59
CA THR A 81 38.30 3.46 -54.03
C THR A 81 39.27 3.36 -52.86
N HIS A 82 38.76 2.97 -51.69
CA HIS A 82 39.43 1.98 -50.83
C HIS A 82 38.38 1.16 -50.06
N ALA A 83 38.64 -0.15 -50.02
CA ALA A 83 37.88 -1.17 -49.34
C ALA A 83 37.74 -0.90 -47.84
N ASP A 84 36.57 -1.21 -47.30
CA ASP A 84 36.39 -1.65 -45.92
C ASP A 84 35.19 -2.62 -45.87
N GLU A 85 35.43 -3.84 -46.35
CA GLU A 85 34.68 -4.99 -45.89
C GLU A 85 35.17 -5.32 -44.46
N GLU A 86 34.52 -4.75 -43.46
CA GLU A 86 34.46 -5.38 -42.14
C GLU A 86 33.01 -5.44 -41.65
N GLN A 87 32.30 -6.45 -42.15
CA GLN A 87 31.23 -7.06 -41.38
C GLN A 87 31.85 -7.84 -40.22
N PRO A 88 31.53 -7.54 -38.95
CA PRO A 88 31.87 -8.45 -37.87
C PRO A 88 30.90 -9.64 -37.93
N LEU A 89 31.34 -10.68 -38.64
CA LEU A 89 30.70 -12.00 -38.79
C LEU A 89 30.89 -12.90 -37.55
N LEU A 90 30.91 -12.31 -36.35
CA LEU A 90 31.07 -13.01 -35.09
C LEU A 90 30.04 -12.49 -34.09
N GLY A 91 29.14 -13.39 -33.69
CA GLY A 91 28.04 -13.13 -32.78
C GLY A 91 28.47 -12.37 -31.55
N SER A 92 28.12 -11.08 -31.49
CA SER A 92 28.24 -10.26 -30.31
C SER A 92 27.31 -10.82 -29.23
N SER A 93 27.86 -11.66 -28.35
CA SER A 93 27.26 -11.91 -27.05
C SER A 93 27.27 -10.58 -26.28
N LYS A 94 26.18 -9.80 -26.41
CA LYS A 94 25.98 -8.59 -25.58
C LYS A 94 26.23 -8.98 -24.12
N PRO A 95 27.08 -8.27 -23.36
CA PRO A 95 27.38 -8.64 -21.99
C PRO A 95 26.05 -8.68 -21.20
N PRO A 96 25.75 -9.77 -20.48
CA PRO A 96 24.45 -9.97 -19.84
C PRO A 96 24.07 -8.82 -18.89
N SER A 97 25.05 -8.11 -18.33
CA SER A 97 24.82 -7.03 -17.37
C SER A 97 24.15 -5.79 -17.97
N LYS A 98 24.42 -5.41 -19.24
CA LYS A 98 23.75 -4.26 -19.88
C LYS A 98 22.29 -4.58 -20.21
N SER A 99 22.02 -5.83 -20.62
CA SER A 99 20.66 -6.31 -20.89
C SER A 99 19.83 -6.45 -19.62
N LEU A 100 20.41 -7.04 -18.56
CA LEU A 100 19.72 -7.23 -17.28
C LEU A 100 19.48 -5.92 -16.54
N ARG A 101 20.47 -5.01 -16.51
CA ARG A 101 20.30 -3.68 -15.91
C ARG A 101 19.17 -2.92 -16.61
N ARG A 102 19.17 -2.91 -17.94
CA ARG A 102 18.09 -2.30 -18.73
C ARG A 102 16.74 -2.93 -18.39
N LYS A 103 16.66 -4.26 -18.39
CA LYS A 103 15.46 -5.02 -18.02
C LYS A 103 14.96 -4.63 -16.62
N LEU A 104 15.83 -4.47 -15.64
CA LEU A 104 15.46 -4.17 -14.27
C LEU A 104 15.05 -2.70 -14.06
N THR A 105 15.59 -1.78 -14.85
CA THR A 105 15.25 -0.35 -14.78
C THR A 105 13.99 0.05 -15.56
N THR A 106 13.46 -0.83 -16.41
CA THR A 106 12.22 -0.59 -17.15
C THR A 106 11.01 -0.53 -16.21
N ASP A 107 10.08 0.37 -16.52
CA ASP A 107 8.78 0.46 -15.85
C ASP A 107 7.90 -0.73 -16.25
N VAL A 108 7.18 -1.30 -15.28
CA VAL A 108 6.30 -2.44 -15.55
C VAL A 108 4.98 -1.98 -16.17
N GLN A 109 4.44 -2.80 -17.08
CA GLN A 109 3.07 -2.65 -17.54
C GLN A 109 2.10 -2.85 -16.38
N ARG A 110 1.04 -2.04 -16.32
CA ARG A 110 0.02 -2.12 -15.28
C ARG A 110 -1.02 -3.19 -15.55
N ASP A 111 -1.18 -3.61 -16.79
CA ASP A 111 -2.17 -4.61 -17.16
C ASP A 111 -1.97 -5.88 -16.34
N TRP A 112 -3.06 -6.37 -15.75
CA TRP A 112 -3.09 -7.55 -14.87
C TRP A 112 -2.30 -7.44 -13.56
N ALA A 113 -1.73 -6.28 -13.23
CA ALA A 113 -1.03 -6.08 -11.95
C ALA A 113 -1.97 -6.20 -10.74
N ASP A 114 -3.28 -6.03 -10.96
CA ASP A 114 -4.32 -6.34 -9.98
C ASP A 114 -4.31 -7.79 -9.52
N LEU A 115 -3.92 -8.75 -10.37
CA LEU A 115 -3.80 -10.16 -9.96
C LEU A 115 -2.75 -10.35 -8.86
N VAL A 116 -1.65 -9.61 -8.92
CA VAL A 116 -0.61 -9.64 -7.88
C VAL A 116 -1.13 -9.06 -6.57
N LEU A 117 -1.92 -7.98 -6.64
CA LEU A 117 -2.56 -7.39 -5.46
C LEU A 117 -3.64 -8.31 -4.87
N LEU A 118 -4.39 -8.99 -5.73
CA LEU A 118 -5.37 -10.01 -5.31
C LEU A 118 -4.68 -11.21 -4.63
N ALA A 119 -3.53 -11.66 -5.11
CA ALA A 119 -2.72 -12.67 -4.43
C ALA A 119 -2.23 -12.19 -3.04
N CYS A 120 -1.96 -10.90 -2.88
CA CYS A 120 -1.62 -10.31 -1.59
C CYS A 120 -2.77 -10.40 -0.58
N TYR A 121 -4.04 -10.38 -0.99
CA TYR A 121 -5.17 -10.62 -0.09
C TYR A 121 -5.16 -12.04 0.51
N ILE A 122 -4.79 -13.06 -0.27
CA ILE A 122 -4.62 -14.44 0.24
C ILE A 122 -3.55 -14.46 1.34
N ILE A 123 -2.39 -13.82 1.08
CA ILE A 123 -1.29 -13.75 2.03
C ILE A 123 -1.71 -13.02 3.31
N THR A 124 -2.43 -11.91 3.19
CA THR A 124 -2.96 -11.17 4.34
C THR A 124 -3.90 -12.04 5.17
N GLY A 125 -4.87 -12.70 4.55
CA GLY A 125 -5.80 -13.58 5.27
C GLY A 125 -5.07 -14.71 5.99
N LEU A 126 -4.12 -15.36 5.31
CA LEU A 126 -3.28 -16.43 5.85
C LEU A 126 -2.53 -15.98 7.10
N LEU A 127 -1.86 -14.83 7.03
CA LEU A 127 -1.05 -14.30 8.12
C LEU A 127 -1.92 -13.81 9.28
N ASP A 128 -2.95 -13.01 9.00
CA ASP A 128 -3.78 -12.41 10.05
C ASP A 128 -4.64 -13.43 10.79
N SER A 129 -5.18 -14.44 10.10
CA SER A 129 -5.95 -15.50 10.76
C SER A 129 -5.06 -16.40 11.64
N SER A 130 -3.83 -16.64 11.21
CA SER A 130 -2.87 -17.41 12.02
C SER A 130 -2.41 -16.58 13.22
N SER A 131 -2.07 -15.31 13.01
CA SER A 131 -1.54 -14.41 14.04
C SER A 131 -2.58 -14.09 15.10
N ILE A 132 -3.84 -13.85 14.72
CA ILE A 132 -4.90 -13.57 15.70
C ILE A 132 -5.17 -14.80 16.58
N SER A 133 -5.14 -16.01 16.00
CA SER A 133 -5.40 -17.26 16.71
C SER A 133 -4.29 -17.62 17.71
N ILE A 134 -3.02 -17.39 17.33
CA ILE A 134 -1.86 -17.76 18.15
C ILE A 134 -1.39 -16.62 19.06
N TRP A 135 -1.30 -15.40 18.54
CA TRP A 135 -0.77 -14.23 19.27
C TRP A 135 -1.84 -13.30 19.80
N GLY A 136 -3.10 -13.45 19.39
CA GLY A 136 -4.16 -12.52 19.79
C GLY A 136 -4.06 -11.15 19.11
N SER A 137 -3.17 -10.98 18.13
CA SER A 137 -2.99 -9.70 17.41
C SER A 137 -2.95 -9.92 15.90
N PHE A 138 -3.52 -8.97 15.16
CA PHE A 138 -3.39 -8.92 13.71
C PHE A 138 -1.99 -8.43 13.35
N VAL A 139 -1.44 -8.87 12.22
CA VAL A 139 -0.16 -8.35 11.72
C VAL A 139 -0.36 -7.36 10.58
N SER A 140 -1.49 -7.42 9.87
CA SER A 140 -1.81 -6.56 8.73
C SER A 140 -3.00 -5.63 9.04
N MET A 141 -4.11 -6.16 9.57
CA MET A 141 -5.33 -5.41 9.90
C MET A 141 -5.19 -4.56 11.17
N GLN A 142 -4.73 -3.31 11.02
CA GLN A 142 -4.42 -2.45 12.15
C GLN A 142 -5.63 -1.87 12.91
N THR A 143 -6.82 -1.82 12.30
CA THR A 143 -8.04 -1.29 12.96
C THR A 143 -8.37 -2.06 14.24
N GLY A 144 -8.31 -3.40 14.20
CA GLY A 144 -8.55 -4.25 15.38
C GLY A 144 -7.47 -4.06 16.45
N ASN A 145 -6.20 -3.94 16.05
CA ASN A 145 -5.10 -3.69 16.97
C ASN A 145 -5.27 -2.38 17.73
N THR A 146 -5.73 -1.31 17.06
CA THR A 146 -6.03 -0.03 17.74
C THR A 146 -7.08 -0.20 18.84
N VAL A 147 -8.12 -1.01 18.60
CA VAL A 147 -9.15 -1.32 19.61
C VAL A 147 -8.55 -2.13 20.76
N TYR A 148 -7.73 -3.15 20.49
CA TYR A 148 -7.06 -3.93 21.54
C TYR A 148 -6.11 -3.09 22.39
N ILE A 149 -5.43 -2.12 21.81
CA ILE A 149 -4.62 -1.15 22.56
C ILE A 149 -5.52 -0.34 23.51
N GLY A 150 -6.62 0.23 23.01
CA GLY A 150 -7.57 0.99 23.83
C GLY A 150 -8.15 0.17 24.99
N LEU A 151 -8.54 -1.08 24.73
CA LEU A 151 -9.05 -1.98 25.76
C LEU A 151 -7.98 -2.32 26.81
N GLY A 152 -6.74 -2.57 26.40
CA GLY A 152 -5.64 -2.80 27.32
C GLY A 152 -5.24 -1.57 28.12
N LEU A 153 -5.36 -0.36 27.56
CA LEU A 153 -5.14 0.87 28.34
C LEU A 153 -6.24 1.09 29.38
N ALA A 154 -7.48 0.66 29.10
CA ALA A 154 -8.59 0.73 30.04
C ALA A 154 -8.53 -0.37 31.12
N ALA A 155 -8.03 -1.56 30.78
CA ALA A 155 -7.94 -2.72 31.67
C ALA A 155 -6.63 -3.51 31.45
N PRO A 156 -5.48 -2.99 31.90
CA PRO A 156 -4.15 -3.51 31.51
C PRO A 156 -3.80 -4.89 32.06
N THR A 157 -4.48 -5.33 33.12
CA THR A 157 -4.23 -6.62 33.79
C THR A 157 -5.04 -7.77 33.20
N GLU A 158 -6.05 -7.50 32.35
CA GLU A 158 -6.97 -8.52 31.82
C GLU A 158 -6.34 -9.38 30.70
N SER A 159 -5.39 -8.81 29.94
CA SER A 159 -4.69 -9.53 28.88
C SER A 159 -3.43 -8.79 28.45
N THR A 160 -2.40 -9.51 28.01
CA THR A 160 -1.20 -8.92 27.42
C THR A 160 -1.33 -8.65 25.92
N ARG A 161 -2.50 -8.94 25.31
CA ARG A 161 -2.82 -8.74 23.89
C ARG A 161 -2.55 -7.32 23.38
N TRP A 162 -2.78 -6.32 24.22
CA TRP A 162 -2.61 -4.92 23.84
C TRP A 162 -1.14 -4.57 23.56
N ILE A 163 -0.19 -5.23 24.23
CA ILE A 163 1.25 -5.05 24.00
C ILE A 163 1.61 -5.60 22.61
N LYS A 164 1.13 -6.81 22.29
CA LYS A 164 1.32 -7.44 20.97
C LYS A 164 0.71 -6.59 19.85
N SER A 165 -0.48 -6.03 20.11
CA SER A 165 -1.18 -5.13 19.19
C SER A 165 -0.45 -3.80 19.00
N LEU A 166 0.12 -3.24 20.07
CA LEU A 166 0.96 -2.05 20.01
C LEU A 166 2.23 -2.30 19.19
N THR A 167 2.91 -3.44 19.42
CA THR A 167 4.07 -3.85 18.63
C THR A 167 3.72 -3.94 17.15
N SER A 168 2.63 -4.63 16.79
CA SER A 168 2.19 -4.70 15.40
C SER A 168 1.91 -3.31 14.81
N LEU A 169 1.11 -2.49 15.49
CA LEU A 169 0.72 -1.17 14.98
C LEU A 169 1.94 -0.26 14.78
N ALA A 170 2.84 -0.20 15.76
CA ALA A 170 4.05 0.61 15.69
C ALA A 170 4.96 0.16 14.53
N SER A 171 5.20 -1.14 14.40
CA SER A 171 6.01 -1.71 13.32
C SER A 171 5.37 -1.50 11.95
N PHE A 172 4.05 -1.64 11.84
CA PHE A 172 3.30 -1.37 10.60
C PHE A 172 3.42 0.11 10.18
N CYS A 173 3.31 1.04 11.11
CA CYS A 173 3.49 2.47 10.87
C CYS A 173 4.92 2.79 10.41
N LEU A 174 5.93 2.23 11.09
CA LEU A 174 7.33 2.40 10.71
C LEU A 174 7.62 1.83 9.32
N GLY A 175 7.13 0.62 9.03
CA GLY A 175 7.23 0.01 7.71
C GLY A 175 6.55 0.87 6.64
N SER A 176 5.35 1.38 6.94
CA SER A 176 4.59 2.22 6.01
C SER A 176 5.37 3.46 5.64
N PHE A 177 6.02 4.09 6.62
CA PHE A 177 6.91 5.23 6.40
C PHE A 177 8.11 4.86 5.50
N LEU A 178 8.84 3.78 5.82
CA LEU A 178 10.04 3.39 5.10
C LEU A 178 9.76 2.90 3.67
N PHE A 179 8.78 2.01 3.47
CA PHE A 179 8.38 1.56 2.13
C PHE A 179 7.87 2.72 1.28
N SER A 180 7.10 3.65 1.85
CA SER A 180 6.63 4.83 1.10
C SER A 180 7.77 5.77 0.70
N ARG A 181 8.83 5.88 1.50
CA ARG A 181 10.02 6.67 1.14
C ARG A 181 10.84 5.97 0.07
N PHE A 182 11.03 4.66 0.20
CA PHE A 182 11.71 3.84 -0.80
C PHE A 182 11.06 3.95 -2.19
N HIS A 183 9.75 3.74 -2.28
CA HIS A 183 9.01 3.83 -3.56
C HIS A 183 9.03 5.23 -4.17
N ARG A 184 8.98 6.28 -3.34
CA ARG A 184 9.07 7.67 -3.80
C ARG A 184 10.46 8.05 -4.30
N LEU A 185 11.52 7.50 -3.68
CA LEU A 185 12.90 7.82 -4.05
C LEU A 185 13.31 7.19 -5.39
N PHE A 186 12.82 5.99 -5.69
CA PHE A 186 13.34 5.17 -6.79
C PHE A 186 12.39 4.98 -7.99
N SER A 187 11.24 5.65 -8.00
CA SER A 187 10.08 5.45 -8.89
C SER A 187 9.30 4.16 -8.61
N PRO A 188 7.99 4.25 -8.30
CA PRO A 188 7.15 3.12 -7.91
C PRO A 188 6.89 2.08 -9.01
N LYS A 189 7.07 2.46 -10.29
CA LYS A 189 6.81 1.57 -11.44
C LYS A 189 8.02 0.75 -11.86
N ARG A 190 9.23 1.09 -11.41
CA ARG A 190 10.45 0.40 -11.87
C ARG A 190 10.45 -1.05 -11.40
N ARG A 191 10.71 -1.98 -12.32
CA ARG A 191 10.70 -3.42 -12.04
C ARG A 191 11.58 -3.79 -10.84
N TRP A 192 12.80 -3.26 -10.77
CA TRP A 192 13.71 -3.54 -9.67
C TRP A 192 13.19 -3.04 -8.31
N VAL A 193 12.44 -1.94 -8.28
CA VAL A 193 11.86 -1.38 -7.04
C VAL A 193 10.77 -2.33 -6.52
N LEU A 194 9.91 -2.84 -7.40
CA LEU A 194 8.89 -3.83 -7.04
C LEU A 194 9.54 -5.15 -6.58
N CYS A 195 10.54 -5.64 -7.32
CA CYS A 195 11.29 -6.84 -6.95
C CYS A 195 11.97 -6.68 -5.59
N ALA A 196 12.69 -5.58 -5.36
CA ALA A 196 13.38 -5.30 -4.10
C ALA A 196 12.39 -5.14 -2.94
N SER A 197 11.25 -4.49 -3.17
CA SER A 197 10.21 -4.32 -2.17
C SER A 197 9.62 -5.67 -1.72
N PHE A 198 9.25 -6.55 -2.65
CA PHE A 198 8.74 -7.88 -2.29
C PHE A 198 9.85 -8.84 -1.81
N ALA A 199 11.10 -8.68 -2.27
CA ALA A 199 12.23 -9.46 -1.77
C ALA A 199 12.49 -9.14 -0.29
N LEU A 200 12.49 -7.85 0.09
CA LEU A 200 12.60 -7.45 1.49
C LEU A 200 11.43 -8.02 2.32
N GLN A 201 10.20 -7.95 1.82
CA GLN A 201 9.05 -8.55 2.51
C GLN A 201 9.21 -10.06 2.69
N THR A 202 9.74 -10.75 1.68
CA THR A 202 10.03 -12.19 1.72
C THR A 202 11.09 -12.51 2.78
N LEU A 203 12.19 -11.76 2.80
CA LEU A 203 13.27 -11.94 3.77
C LEU A 203 12.78 -11.74 5.21
N LEU A 204 11.92 -10.74 5.44
CA LEU A 204 11.33 -10.49 6.76
C LEU A 204 10.36 -11.62 7.17
N CYS A 205 9.61 -12.20 6.22
CA CYS A 205 8.78 -13.38 6.48
C CYS A 205 9.63 -14.61 6.82
N VAL A 206 10.72 -14.84 6.08
CA VAL A 206 11.67 -15.95 6.34
C VAL A 206 12.33 -15.77 7.70
N ALA A 207 12.76 -14.56 8.06
CA ALA A 207 13.36 -14.29 9.36
C ALA A 207 12.39 -14.58 10.51
N ALA A 208 11.14 -14.12 10.40
CA ALA A 208 10.09 -14.41 11.38
C ALA A 208 9.77 -15.91 11.46
N ALA A 209 9.68 -16.60 10.32
CA ALA A 209 9.48 -18.05 10.27
C ALA A 209 10.63 -18.81 10.92
N ALA A 210 11.88 -18.40 10.67
CA ALA A 210 13.07 -19.00 11.25
C ALA A 210 13.11 -18.83 12.77
N VAL A 211 12.75 -17.65 13.29
CA VAL A 211 12.65 -17.42 14.75
C VAL A 211 11.66 -18.38 15.39
N LEU A 212 10.51 -18.65 14.76
CA LEU A 212 9.51 -19.58 15.31
C LEU A 212 9.85 -21.06 15.11
N THR A 213 10.58 -21.38 14.03
CA THR A 213 10.95 -22.77 13.69
C THR A 213 12.13 -23.25 14.53
N PHE A 214 13.14 -22.39 14.73
CA PHE A 214 14.41 -22.76 15.36
C PHE A 214 14.60 -22.12 16.74
N GLY A 215 13.78 -21.13 17.10
CA GLY A 215 13.84 -20.48 18.40
C GLY A 215 13.10 -21.25 19.50
N PRO A 216 13.20 -20.77 20.75
CA PRO A 216 12.46 -21.35 21.86
C PRO A 216 10.96 -21.30 21.59
N GLN A 217 10.22 -22.31 22.02
CA GLN A 217 8.77 -22.33 21.90
C GLN A 217 8.16 -21.46 23.01
N ALA A 218 7.18 -20.63 22.66
CA ALA A 218 6.43 -19.86 23.65
C ALA A 218 5.64 -20.84 24.54
N THR A 219 5.73 -20.65 25.85
CA THR A 219 5.13 -21.49 26.88
C THR A 219 3.71 -21.07 27.25
N GLY A 220 3.25 -19.87 26.85
CA GLY A 220 1.89 -19.41 27.12
C GLY A 220 1.32 -18.38 26.14
N LYS A 221 -0.02 -18.33 26.04
CA LYS A 221 -0.75 -17.38 25.16
C LYS A 221 -0.54 -15.91 25.54
N ASP A 222 -0.36 -15.63 26.83
CA ASP A 222 -0.13 -14.28 27.34
C ASP A 222 1.36 -13.93 27.48
N GLU A 223 2.26 -14.81 27.06
CA GLU A 223 3.70 -14.57 27.13
C GLU A 223 4.12 -13.41 26.23
N ILE A 224 4.94 -12.53 26.80
CA ILE A 224 5.57 -11.37 26.13
C ILE A 224 7.08 -11.65 26.04
N ALA A 225 7.42 -12.63 25.22
CA ALA A 225 8.80 -13.01 24.94
C ALA A 225 9.25 -12.49 23.57
N TRP A 226 10.56 -12.33 23.41
CA TRP A 226 11.16 -11.76 22.20
C TRP A 226 10.85 -12.60 20.95
N ASN A 227 10.79 -13.93 21.10
CA ASN A 227 10.42 -14.90 20.07
C ASN A 227 8.95 -14.79 19.63
N VAL A 228 8.11 -14.01 20.33
CA VAL A 228 6.74 -13.65 19.92
C VAL A 228 6.71 -12.24 19.34
N LEU A 229 7.29 -11.27 20.03
CA LEU A 229 7.24 -9.86 19.62
C LEU A 229 8.03 -9.58 18.34
N VAL A 230 9.20 -10.22 18.16
CA VAL A 230 10.03 -10.03 16.96
C VAL A 230 9.32 -10.52 15.70
N PRO A 231 8.76 -11.75 15.63
CA PRO A 231 7.95 -12.17 14.50
C PRO A 231 6.76 -11.24 14.23
N ILE A 232 6.01 -10.81 15.25
CA ILE A 232 4.92 -9.84 15.08
C ILE A 232 5.43 -8.56 14.42
N ALA A 233 6.51 -7.99 14.94
CA ALA A 233 7.10 -6.75 14.43
C ALA A 233 7.55 -6.90 12.96
N LEU A 234 8.26 -7.98 12.63
CA LEU A 234 8.76 -8.25 11.28
C LEU A 234 7.63 -8.43 10.27
N ILE A 235 6.61 -9.22 10.63
CA ILE A 235 5.47 -9.48 9.74
C ILE A 235 4.60 -8.23 9.60
N ALA A 236 4.37 -7.48 10.68
CA ALA A 236 3.60 -6.24 10.61
C ALA A 236 4.32 -5.17 9.78
N PHE A 237 5.64 -5.02 9.98
CA PHE A 237 6.47 -4.11 9.20
C PHE A 237 6.42 -4.43 7.70
N GLN A 238 6.51 -5.69 7.31
CA GLN A 238 6.48 -6.03 5.88
C GLN A 238 5.08 -5.94 5.27
N SER A 239 4.02 -6.17 6.06
CA SER A 239 2.64 -6.25 5.57
C SER A 239 2.11 -4.92 5.00
N CYS A 240 2.69 -3.78 5.41
CA CYS A 240 2.35 -2.50 4.80
C CYS A 240 2.97 -2.35 3.39
N GLY A 241 4.01 -3.12 3.04
CA GLY A 241 4.70 -3.01 1.75
C GLY A 241 3.77 -3.25 0.58
N GLN A 242 2.92 -4.28 0.64
CA GLN A 242 1.85 -4.56 -0.33
C GLN A 242 0.81 -3.41 -0.41
N ALA A 243 0.47 -2.77 0.72
CA ALA A 243 -0.43 -1.62 0.74
C ALA A 243 0.18 -0.34 0.15
N VAL A 244 1.51 -0.21 0.22
CA VAL A 244 2.25 0.86 -0.48
C VAL A 244 2.32 0.57 -1.97
N VAL A 245 2.57 -0.68 -2.36
CA VAL A 245 2.62 -1.11 -3.76
C VAL A 245 1.30 -0.87 -4.48
N SER A 246 0.15 -1.15 -3.85
CA SER A 246 -1.15 -0.89 -4.49
C SER A 246 -1.34 0.58 -4.87
N ARG A 247 -0.94 1.50 -3.98
CA ARG A 247 -0.96 2.95 -4.22
C ARG A 247 0.04 3.37 -5.29
N ALA A 248 1.25 2.80 -5.23
CA ALA A 248 2.31 2.98 -6.23
C ALA A 248 1.85 2.59 -7.64
N LEU A 249 1.10 1.50 -7.77
CA LEU A 249 0.53 1.01 -9.03
C LEU A 249 -0.81 1.68 -9.40
N ARG A 250 -1.31 2.61 -8.59
CA ARG A 250 -2.60 3.33 -8.73
C ARG A 250 -3.85 2.44 -8.61
N TYR A 251 -3.74 1.27 -7.98
CA TYR A 251 -4.86 0.46 -7.55
C TYR A 251 -5.25 0.82 -6.11
N ASN A 252 -5.71 2.06 -5.92
CA ASN A 252 -5.97 2.62 -4.59
C ASN A 252 -7.04 1.84 -3.80
N ALA A 253 -7.97 1.18 -4.49
CA ALA A 253 -9.00 0.34 -3.87
C ALA A 253 -8.44 -0.99 -3.30
N LEU A 254 -7.35 -1.53 -3.87
CA LEU A 254 -6.82 -2.87 -3.55
C LEU A 254 -5.61 -2.82 -2.60
N THR A 255 -5.78 -2.23 -1.42
CA THR A 255 -4.69 -2.06 -0.45
C THR A 255 -4.14 -3.36 0.13
N SER A 256 -4.80 -4.50 -0.08
CA SER A 256 -4.42 -5.83 0.44
C SER A 256 -4.46 -5.99 1.96
N VAL A 257 -4.73 -4.93 2.73
CA VAL A 257 -4.70 -4.94 4.21
C VAL A 257 -6.00 -4.51 4.87
N VAL A 258 -6.89 -3.83 4.13
CA VAL A 258 -8.20 -3.37 4.62
C VAL A 258 -9.28 -3.77 3.62
N LEU A 259 -10.40 -4.29 4.13
CA LEU A 259 -11.57 -4.68 3.32
C LEU A 259 -12.75 -3.72 3.46
N THR A 260 -12.83 -2.91 4.52
CA THR A 260 -14.00 -2.08 4.79
C THR A 260 -14.34 -1.16 3.62
N SER A 261 -13.35 -0.45 3.07
CA SER A 261 -13.56 0.38 1.89
C SER A 261 -14.00 -0.42 0.68
N ILE A 262 -13.46 -1.64 0.47
CA ILE A 262 -13.88 -2.51 -0.63
C ILE A 262 -15.33 -2.94 -0.49
N TYR A 263 -15.79 -3.30 0.71
CA TYR A 263 -17.20 -3.61 0.93
C TYR A 263 -18.10 -2.40 0.64
N CYS A 264 -17.74 -1.22 1.16
CA CYS A 264 -18.50 0.00 0.88
C CYS A 264 -18.53 0.31 -0.62
N ASP A 265 -17.39 0.25 -1.30
CA ASP A 265 -17.26 0.52 -2.73
C ASP A 265 -17.98 -0.53 -3.58
N LEU A 266 -17.99 -1.79 -3.16
CA LEU A 266 -18.69 -2.88 -3.86
C LEU A 266 -20.20 -2.72 -3.76
N PHE A 267 -20.73 -2.53 -2.56
CA PHE A 267 -22.17 -2.46 -2.34
C PHE A 267 -22.79 -1.09 -2.67
N SER A 268 -21.97 -0.08 -2.96
CA SER A 268 -22.41 1.20 -3.52
C SER A 268 -22.26 1.29 -5.06
N ASP A 269 -21.70 0.26 -5.70
CA ASP A 269 -21.55 0.23 -7.16
C ASP A 269 -22.93 0.13 -7.84
N ALA A 270 -23.29 1.15 -8.64
CA ALA A 270 -24.54 1.16 -9.39
C ALA A 270 -24.61 0.03 -10.44
N GLU A 271 -23.45 -0.41 -10.93
CA GLU A 271 -23.29 -1.47 -11.93
C GLU A 271 -22.90 -2.81 -11.27
N LEU A 272 -23.32 -3.04 -10.03
CA LEU A 272 -23.00 -4.24 -9.25
C LEU A 272 -23.38 -5.54 -9.96
N PHE A 273 -24.51 -5.54 -10.68
CA PHE A 273 -25.03 -6.70 -11.41
C PHE A 273 -24.72 -6.68 -12.91
N ALA A 274 -23.94 -5.70 -13.39
CA ALA A 274 -23.57 -5.62 -14.79
C ALA A 274 -22.69 -6.82 -15.20
N VAL A 275 -22.92 -7.33 -16.41
CA VAL A 275 -22.24 -8.52 -16.96
C VAL A 275 -20.73 -8.29 -17.10
N ARG A 276 -20.30 -7.05 -17.40
CA ARG A 276 -18.90 -6.69 -17.62
C ARG A 276 -18.51 -5.50 -16.75
N ASN A 277 -17.98 -5.77 -15.56
CA ASN A 277 -17.42 -4.74 -14.69
C ASN A 277 -16.15 -5.30 -14.01
N ALA A 278 -14.98 -5.01 -14.59
CA ALA A 278 -13.71 -5.50 -14.10
C ALA A 278 -13.36 -4.96 -12.70
N GLU A 279 -13.77 -3.72 -12.39
CA GLU A 279 -13.54 -3.11 -11.09
C GLU A 279 -14.37 -3.78 -9.99
N ARG A 280 -15.67 -4.00 -10.24
CA ARG A 280 -16.54 -4.80 -9.38
C ARG A 280 -15.96 -6.20 -9.17
N ASN A 281 -15.52 -6.87 -10.24
CA ASN A 281 -14.96 -8.22 -10.13
C ASN A 281 -13.72 -8.26 -9.21
N ARG A 282 -12.86 -7.24 -9.26
CA ARG A 282 -11.73 -7.09 -8.33
C ARG A 282 -12.19 -6.87 -6.89
N ARG A 283 -13.20 -6.02 -6.69
CA ARG A 283 -13.79 -5.72 -5.37
C ARG A 283 -14.50 -6.94 -4.77
N VAL A 284 -15.07 -7.83 -5.59
CA VAL A 284 -15.58 -9.14 -5.14
C VAL A 284 -14.43 -10.11 -4.84
N GLY A 285 -13.42 -10.15 -5.71
CA GLY A 285 -12.28 -11.06 -5.56
C GLY A 285 -11.48 -10.82 -4.28
N ALA A 286 -11.26 -9.57 -3.89
CA ALA A 286 -10.46 -9.23 -2.71
C ALA A 286 -10.95 -9.87 -1.38
N PRO A 287 -12.22 -9.72 -0.94
CA PRO A 287 -12.71 -10.38 0.27
C PRO A 287 -12.76 -11.91 0.14
N VAL A 288 -13.08 -12.44 -1.05
CA VAL A 288 -13.11 -13.90 -1.28
C VAL A 288 -11.71 -14.50 -1.14
N LEU A 289 -10.70 -13.89 -1.74
CA LEU A 289 -9.31 -14.34 -1.66
C LEU A 289 -8.73 -14.15 -0.27
N LEU A 290 -9.10 -13.08 0.44
CA LEU A 290 -8.73 -12.93 1.84
C LEU A 290 -9.36 -14.03 2.70
N LEU A 291 -10.63 -14.35 2.49
CA LEU A 291 -11.32 -15.43 3.19
C LEU A 291 -10.64 -16.78 2.93
N LEU A 292 -10.28 -17.06 1.67
CA LEU A 292 -9.52 -18.26 1.31
C LEU A 292 -8.19 -18.33 2.09
N GLY A 293 -7.44 -17.22 2.11
CA GLY A 293 -6.23 -17.10 2.91
C GLY A 293 -6.50 -17.35 4.39
N ALA A 294 -7.53 -16.74 4.95
CA ALA A 294 -7.91 -16.86 6.35
C ALA A 294 -8.28 -18.31 6.72
N VAL A 295 -9.01 -19.02 5.86
CA VAL A 295 -9.27 -20.45 6.05
C VAL A 295 -7.96 -21.23 6.12
N CYS A 296 -7.03 -21.02 5.18
CA CYS A 296 -5.71 -21.66 5.23
C CYS A 296 -4.93 -21.31 6.51
N GLY A 297 -4.99 -20.05 6.96
CA GLY A 297 -4.35 -19.61 8.21
C GLY A 297 -4.95 -20.23 9.45
N GLY A 298 -6.27 -20.35 9.50
CA GLY A 298 -6.98 -21.09 10.56
C GLY A 298 -6.58 -22.56 10.59
N LEU A 299 -6.49 -23.21 9.42
CA LEU A 299 -6.02 -24.60 9.32
C LEU A 299 -4.58 -24.75 9.85
N PHE A 300 -3.67 -23.83 9.52
CA PHE A 300 -2.32 -23.83 10.08
C PHE A 300 -2.33 -23.64 11.60
N ALA A 301 -3.09 -22.68 12.12
CA ALA A 301 -3.18 -22.40 13.55
C ALA A 301 -3.71 -23.58 14.38
N HIS A 302 -4.53 -24.44 13.78
CA HIS A 302 -5.04 -25.67 14.40
C HIS A 302 -4.23 -26.93 14.07
N SER A 303 -3.18 -26.81 13.26
CA SER A 303 -2.28 -27.92 12.92
C SER A 303 -1.06 -27.97 13.84
N SER A 304 -0.34 -29.09 13.83
CA SER A 304 0.95 -29.23 14.53
C SER A 304 2.06 -28.33 13.98
N VAL A 305 1.92 -27.84 12.74
CA VAL A 305 2.88 -26.93 12.11
C VAL A 305 2.73 -25.49 12.64
N GLY A 306 1.52 -25.15 13.13
CA GLY A 306 1.22 -23.86 13.73
C GLY A 306 1.47 -22.66 12.81
N ILE A 307 1.70 -21.50 13.43
CA ILE A 307 1.95 -20.24 12.72
C ILE A 307 3.25 -20.26 11.88
N ALA A 308 4.25 -21.06 12.24
CA ALA A 308 5.48 -21.18 11.46
C ALA A 308 5.20 -21.67 10.03
N GLY A 309 4.28 -22.62 9.86
CA GLY A 309 3.84 -23.12 8.55
C GLY A 309 3.17 -22.03 7.71
N ALA A 310 2.34 -21.20 8.33
CA ALA A 310 1.72 -20.05 7.66
C ALA A 310 2.77 -19.03 7.21
N LEU A 311 3.79 -18.74 8.03
CA LEU A 311 4.88 -17.81 7.69
C LEU A 311 5.75 -18.33 6.54
N TRP A 312 6.12 -19.61 6.54
CA TRP A 312 6.85 -20.23 5.43
C TRP A 312 6.05 -20.21 4.12
N THR A 313 4.76 -20.53 4.21
CA THR A 313 3.85 -20.47 3.06
C THR A 313 3.76 -19.04 2.51
N ALA A 314 3.58 -18.04 3.37
CA ALA A 314 3.57 -16.64 2.98
C ALA A 314 4.90 -16.21 2.34
N ALA A 315 6.05 -16.67 2.84
CA ALA A 315 7.35 -16.40 2.26
C ALA A 315 7.48 -16.98 0.84
N VAL A 316 7.04 -18.23 0.62
CA VAL A 316 7.02 -18.85 -0.72
C VAL A 316 6.12 -18.07 -1.68
N MET A 317 4.92 -17.68 -1.23
CA MET A 317 4.00 -16.90 -2.05
C MET A 317 4.58 -15.53 -2.42
N LYS A 318 5.24 -14.83 -1.48
CA LYS A 318 5.91 -13.57 -1.77
C LYS A 318 7.11 -13.73 -2.69
N LEU A 319 7.87 -14.81 -2.55
CA LEU A 319 8.96 -15.14 -3.48
C LEU A 319 8.42 -15.36 -4.90
N ALA A 320 7.29 -16.06 -5.04
CA ALA A 320 6.62 -16.22 -6.33
C ALA A 320 6.21 -14.87 -6.93
N ILE A 321 5.77 -13.91 -6.10
CA ILE A 321 5.48 -12.53 -6.55
C ILE A 321 6.77 -11.81 -7.01
N VAL A 322 7.91 -11.98 -6.32
CA VAL A 322 9.20 -11.44 -6.77
C VAL A 322 9.56 -11.98 -8.15
N VAL A 323 9.45 -13.30 -8.34
CA VAL A 323 9.71 -13.96 -9.62
C VAL A 323 8.75 -13.44 -10.70
N ALA A 324 7.46 -13.31 -10.39
CA ALA A 324 6.47 -12.74 -11.30
C ALA A 324 6.85 -11.32 -11.73
N TRP A 325 7.23 -10.44 -10.81
CA TRP A 325 7.69 -9.08 -11.14
C TRP A 325 8.95 -9.07 -11.99
N PHE A 326 9.89 -9.98 -11.73
CA PHE A 326 11.14 -10.07 -12.49
C PHE A 326 10.91 -10.43 -13.97
N PHE A 327 9.90 -11.26 -14.25
CA PHE A 327 9.49 -11.64 -15.61
C PHE A 327 8.34 -10.80 -16.19
N TRP A 328 7.77 -9.88 -15.40
CA TRP A 328 6.63 -9.07 -15.82
C TRP A 328 6.93 -8.24 -17.06
N PRO A 329 6.01 -8.05 -18.01
CA PRO A 329 6.21 -7.21 -19.19
C PRO A 329 6.61 -5.77 -18.84
N GLY A 330 7.50 -5.18 -19.64
CA GLY A 330 7.90 -3.78 -19.52
C GLY A 330 7.01 -2.89 -20.36
N GLU A 331 6.76 -1.65 -19.94
CA GLU A 331 6.04 -0.68 -20.75
C GLU A 331 6.76 -0.51 -22.11
N PRO A 332 6.03 -0.52 -23.24
CA PRO A 332 6.64 -0.27 -24.54
C PRO A 332 7.38 1.07 -24.48
N ALA A 333 8.59 1.13 -25.05
CA ALA A 333 9.20 2.43 -25.30
C ALA A 333 8.33 3.09 -26.38
N ASP A 334 7.73 4.24 -26.06
CA ASP A 334 7.10 5.06 -27.09
C ASP A 334 8.20 5.39 -28.11
N GLU A 335 8.07 4.85 -29.33
CA GLU A 335 8.93 5.20 -30.46
C GLU A 335 8.55 6.64 -30.87
N GLU A 336 9.31 7.62 -30.38
CA GLU A 336 9.34 8.99 -30.93
C GLU A 336 10.10 9.02 -32.26
#